data_AF-A0A1G2T1X3-F1
#
_entry.id   AF-A0A1G2T1X3-F1
#
_cell.length_a   1.000
_cell.length_b   1.000
_cell.length_c   1.000
_cell.angle_alpha   90.00
_cell.angle_beta   90.00
_cell.angle_gamma   90.00
#
_symmetry.space_group_name_H-M   'P 1'
#
loop_
_entity.id
_entity.type
_entity.pdbx_description
1 polymer ?
#
loop_
_entity_poly.entity_id
_entity_poly.type
_entity_poly.pdbx_seq_one_letter_code
_entity_poly.pdbx_strand_id
1 'polypeptide(L)'
;MDYNFWADVTAVTHATIIVAVIVGLLISFRYKRFRPWEAGALIATVVLWSYFGNCPLTILEEKLRTLAGNPSGITNVGFTPFYANKLLGVSFTSRMVQQTTFFTGGALFAASIEWLSPVMHLELFRARRLFRKAKRKFA
;
A
#
# COMPACT_ATOMS: atom_id res chain seq x y z
N MET A 1 -16.96 13.61 -23.57
CA MET A 1 -16.10 13.78 -22.39
C MET A 1 -14.66 13.71 -22.84
N ASP A 2 -13.77 14.51 -22.26
CA ASP A 2 -12.35 14.42 -22.56
C ASP A 2 -11.72 13.26 -21.78
N TYR A 3 -11.76 12.06 -22.37
CA TYR A 3 -11.24 10.84 -21.74
C TYR A 3 -9.71 10.87 -21.61
N ASN A 4 -8.99 11.62 -22.46
CA ASN A 4 -7.54 11.78 -22.35
C ASN A 4 -7.19 12.59 -21.09
N PHE A 5 -7.89 13.71 -20.88
CA PHE A 5 -7.72 14.51 -19.67
C PHE A 5 -7.93 13.68 -18.40
N TRP A 6 -9.02 12.90 -18.33
CA TRP A 6 -9.29 12.04 -17.16
C TRP A 6 -8.27 10.92 -16.99
N ALA A 7 -7.75 10.35 -18.09
CA ALA A 7 -6.69 9.34 -18.03
C ALA A 7 -5.42 9.93 -17.42
N ASP A 8 -5.03 11.14 -17.84
CA ASP A 8 -3.84 11.80 -17.33
C ASP A 8 -4.00 12.24 -15.87
N VAL A 9 -5.19 12.75 -15.47
CA VAL A 9 -5.50 13.03 -14.06
C VAL A 9 -5.40 11.76 -13.22
N THR A 10 -5.89 10.62 -13.72
CA THR A 10 -5.79 9.33 -13.03
C THR A 10 -4.34 8.90 -12.87
N ALA A 11 -3.53 9.04 -13.92
CA ALA A 11 -2.11 8.73 -13.88
C ALA A 11 -1.34 9.60 -12.87
N VAL A 12 -1.59 10.91 -12.87
CA VAL A 12 -0.99 11.85 -11.91
C VAL A 12 -1.42 11.51 -10.49
N THR A 13 -2.70 11.23 -10.26
CA THR A 13 -3.22 10.84 -8.94
C THR A 13 -2.58 9.55 -8.44
N HIS A 14 -2.39 8.57 -9.33
CA HIS A 14 -1.72 7.32 -8.96
C HIS A 14 -0.25 7.55 -8.62
N ALA A 15 0.46 8.37 -9.41
CA ALA A 15 1.84 8.74 -9.15
C ALA A 15 1.99 9.50 -7.81
N THR A 16 1.10 10.43 -7.50
CA THR A 16 1.16 11.19 -6.24
C THR A 16 0.91 10.31 -5.02
N ILE A 17 0.01 9.31 -5.11
CA ILE A 17 -0.18 8.32 -4.05
C ILE A 17 1.10 7.51 -3.81
N ILE A 18 1.77 7.05 -4.88
CA ILE A 18 3.04 6.32 -4.77
C ILE A 18 4.11 7.19 -4.08
N VAL A 19 4.22 8.47 -4.48
CA VAL A 19 5.15 9.41 -3.85
C VAL A 19 4.80 9.62 -2.37
N ALA A 20 3.52 9.75 -2.03
CA ALA A 20 3.07 9.92 -0.65
C ALA A 20 3.43 8.71 0.22
N VAL A 21 3.28 7.48 -0.30
CA VAL A 21 3.74 6.24 0.35
C VAL A 21 5.25 6.29 0.56
N ILE A 22 6.05 6.61 -0.46
CA ILE A 22 7.52 6.70 -0.33
C ILE A 22 7.94 7.72 0.74
N VAL A 23 7.31 8.90 0.77
CA VAL A 23 7.55 9.91 1.82
C VAL A 23 7.11 9.40 3.19
N GLY A 24 5.97 8.73 3.28
CA GLY A 24 5.48 8.06 4.49
C GLY A 24 6.48 7.03 5.03
N LEU A 25 7.10 6.23 4.14
CA LEU A 25 8.17 5.30 4.50
C LEU A 25 9.36 6.05 5.14
N LEU A 26 9.86 7.11 4.52
CA LEU A 26 10.97 7.91 5.05
C LEU A 26 10.63 8.50 6.43
N ILE A 27 9.41 9.03 6.59
CA ILE A 27 8.92 9.56 7.87
C ILE A 27 8.85 8.44 8.91
N SER A 28 8.38 7.23 8.55
CA SER A 28 8.26 6.08 9.45
C SER A 28 9.63 5.57 9.96
N PHE A 29 10.68 5.71 9.15
CA PHE A 29 12.06 5.44 9.56
C PHE A 29 12.55 6.43 10.61
N ARG A 30 12.27 7.73 10.41
CA ARG A 30 12.70 8.79 11.33
C ARG A 30 11.86 8.86 12.60
N TYR A 31 10.57 8.58 12.50
CA TYR A 31 9.58 8.73 13.58
C TYR A 31 8.80 7.43 13.75
N LYS A 32 9.28 6.58 14.67
CA LYS A 32 8.75 5.22 14.88
C LYS A 32 7.24 5.14 15.14
N ARG A 33 6.63 6.21 15.65
CA ARG A 33 5.18 6.33 15.89
C ARG A 33 4.34 6.20 14.62
N PHE A 34 4.89 6.52 13.45
CA PHE A 34 4.17 6.44 12.18
C PHE A 34 4.26 5.06 11.50
N ARG A 35 5.09 4.14 12.02
CA ARG A 35 5.26 2.80 11.44
C ARG A 35 3.94 2.01 11.31
N PRO A 36 3.04 1.99 12.31
CA PRO A 36 1.77 1.27 12.16
C PRO A 36 0.86 1.85 11.07
N TRP A 37 0.88 3.18 10.89
CA TRP A 37 0.10 3.84 9.83
C TRP A 37 0.62 3.47 8.45
N GLU A 38 1.94 3.51 8.27
CA GLU A 38 2.59 3.16 7.02
C GLU A 38 2.44 1.67 6.70
N ALA A 39 2.59 0.79 7.70
CA ALA A 39 2.33 -0.63 7.54
C ALA A 39 0.87 -0.89 7.14
N GLY A 40 -0.09 -0.17 7.73
CA GLY A 40 -1.51 -0.25 7.36
C GLY A 40 -1.76 0.17 5.91
N ALA A 41 -1.15 1.29 5.48
CA ALA A 41 -1.24 1.76 4.10
C ALA A 41 -0.68 0.74 3.10
N LEU A 42 0.52 0.22 3.35
CA LEU A 42 1.14 -0.79 2.50
C LEU A 42 0.33 -2.09 2.44
N ILE A 43 -0.21 -2.57 3.57
CA ILE A 43 -1.06 -3.76 3.60
C ILE A 43 -2.34 -3.52 2.77
N ALA A 44 -2.97 -2.36 2.92
CA ALA A 44 -4.16 -2.02 2.12
C ALA A 44 -3.85 -2.01 0.63
N THR A 45 -2.72 -1.42 0.22
CA THR A 45 -2.26 -1.45 -1.18
C THR A 45 -2.01 -2.88 -1.67
N VAL A 46 -1.35 -3.72 -0.87
CA VAL A 46 -1.09 -5.12 -1.21
C VAL A 46 -2.39 -5.92 -1.37
N VAL A 47 -3.36 -5.73 -0.47
CA VAL A 47 -4.68 -6.38 -0.55
C VAL A 47 -5.43 -5.95 -1.79
N LEU A 48 -5.50 -4.63 -2.07
CA LEU A 48 -6.16 -4.11 -3.27
C LEU A 48 -5.51 -4.66 -4.55
N TRP A 49 -4.17 -4.64 -4.63
CA TRP A 49 -3.46 -5.19 -5.77
C TRP A 49 -3.72 -6.70 -5.91
N SER A 50 -3.72 -7.45 -4.82
CA SER A 50 -3.95 -8.90 -4.86
C SER A 50 -5.38 -9.26 -5.27
N TYR A 51 -6.36 -8.45 -4.89
CA TYR A 51 -7.78 -8.68 -5.21
C TYR A 51 -8.10 -8.37 -6.68
N PHE A 52 -7.59 -7.25 -7.21
CA PHE A 52 -7.89 -6.82 -8.58
C PHE A 52 -6.84 -7.27 -9.62
N GLY A 53 -5.76 -7.94 -9.20
CA GLY A 53 -4.61 -8.32 -10.04
C GLY A 53 -3.72 -7.14 -10.46
N ASN A 54 -4.23 -5.91 -10.38
CA ASN A 54 -3.54 -4.65 -10.60
C ASN A 54 -4.09 -3.58 -9.65
N CYS A 55 -3.41 -2.44 -9.56
CA CYS A 55 -3.99 -1.28 -8.88
C CYS A 55 -5.26 -0.81 -9.62
N PRO A 56 -6.39 -0.55 -8.92
CA PRO A 56 -7.63 -0.07 -9.54
C PRO A 56 -7.45 1.21 -10.37
N LEU A 57 -6.55 2.10 -9.95
CA LEU A 57 -6.21 3.32 -10.69
C LEU A 57 -5.57 3.02 -12.05
N THR A 58 -4.74 1.98 -12.15
CA THR A 58 -4.16 1.52 -13.43
C THR A 58 -5.22 1.00 -14.38
N ILE A 59 -6.18 0.23 -13.85
CA ILE A 59 -7.29 -0.33 -14.63
C ILE A 59 -8.18 0.81 -15.14
N LEU A 60 -8.45 1.80 -14.29
CA LEU A 60 -9.22 2.98 -14.65
C LEU A 60 -8.50 3.81 -15.73
N GLU A 61 -7.20 4.03 -15.59
CA GLU A 61 -6.40 4.72 -16.60
C GLU A 61 -6.49 4.02 -17.96
N GLU A 62 -6.26 2.71 -18.02
CA GLU A 62 -6.33 1.96 -19.29
C GLU A 62 -7.74 2.00 -19.90
N LYS A 63 -8.78 1.92 -19.07
CA LYS A 63 -10.16 2.05 -19.53
C LYS A 63 -10.41 3.42 -20.16
N LEU A 64 -9.94 4.49 -19.54
CA LEU A 64 -10.08 5.86 -20.07
C LEU A 64 -9.27 6.04 -21.36
N ARG A 65 -8.04 5.52 -21.42
CA ARG A 65 -7.20 5.53 -22.62
C ARG A 65 -7.83 4.75 -23.78
N THR A 66 -8.45 3.61 -23.49
CA THR A 66 -9.20 2.81 -24.50
C THR A 66 -10.41 3.57 -25.03
N LEU A 67 -11.18 4.21 -24.13
CA LEU A 67 -12.32 5.07 -24.53
C LEU A 67 -11.89 6.31 -25.33
N ALA A 68 -10.67 6.79 -25.11
CA ALA A 68 -10.06 7.86 -25.88
C ALA A 68 -9.48 7.41 -27.24
N GLY A 69 -9.51 6.10 -27.55
CA GLY A 69 -8.97 5.54 -28.80
C GLY A 69 -7.47 5.28 -28.80
N ASN A 70 -6.78 5.42 -27.66
CA ASN A 70 -5.33 5.30 -27.52
C ASN A 70 -4.94 4.27 -26.44
N PRO A 71 -5.25 2.97 -26.62
CA PRO A 71 -4.93 1.95 -25.62
C PRO A 71 -3.42 1.87 -25.38
N SER A 72 -3.02 1.75 -24.12
CA SER A 72 -1.60 1.75 -23.75
C SER A 72 -1.06 0.38 -23.36
N GLY A 73 -1.94 -0.56 -23.02
CA GLY A 73 -1.57 -1.86 -22.50
C GLY A 73 -0.95 -1.80 -21.11
N ILE A 74 -1.10 -0.69 -20.36
CA ILE A 74 -0.47 -0.49 -19.04
C ILE A 74 -0.87 -1.55 -18.02
N THR A 75 -2.06 -2.15 -18.16
CA THR A 75 -2.53 -3.25 -17.30
C THR A 75 -1.74 -4.54 -17.49
N ASN A 76 -1.11 -4.76 -18.65
CA ASN A 76 -0.30 -5.96 -18.90
C ASN A 76 1.11 -5.84 -18.29
N VAL A 77 1.63 -4.61 -18.17
CA VAL A 77 3.00 -4.34 -17.70
C VAL A 77 3.02 -3.91 -16.22
N GLY A 78 1.96 -3.24 -15.78
CA GLY A 78 1.86 -2.57 -14.48
C GLY A 78 2.26 -1.09 -14.56
N PHE A 79 1.69 -0.27 -13.67
CA PHE A 79 1.85 1.18 -13.70
C PHE A 79 3.32 1.62 -13.51
N THR A 80 3.97 1.17 -12.45
CA THR A 80 5.35 1.57 -12.13
C THR A 80 6.34 1.13 -13.22
N PRO A 81 6.33 -0.13 -13.69
CA PRO A 81 7.16 -0.55 -14.83
C PRO A 81 6.93 0.28 -16.10
N PHE A 82 5.66 0.54 -16.46
CA PHE A 82 5.32 1.29 -17.66
C PHE A 82 5.87 2.72 -17.61
N TYR A 83 5.62 3.44 -16.52
CA TYR A 83 6.09 4.82 -16.38
C TYR A 83 7.59 4.92 -16.11
N ALA A 84 8.22 3.96 -15.44
CA ALA A 84 9.67 3.92 -15.28
C ALA A 84 10.38 3.77 -16.64
N ASN A 85 9.86 2.90 -17.51
CA ASN A 85 10.39 2.76 -18.86
C ASN A 85 10.12 4.03 -19.68
N LYS A 86 8.86 4.50 -19.69
CA LYS A 86 8.45 5.67 -20.48
C LYS A 86 9.19 6.97 -20.11
N LEU A 87 9.46 7.21 -18.83
CA LEU A 87 10.04 8.47 -18.36
C LEU A 87 11.55 8.40 -18.14
N LEU A 88 12.07 7.26 -17.69
CA LEU A 88 13.47 7.11 -17.28
C LEU A 88 14.26 6.15 -18.18
N GLY A 89 13.61 5.47 -19.13
CA GLY A 89 14.23 4.44 -19.95
C GLY A 89 14.63 3.17 -19.18
N VAL A 90 14.11 2.99 -17.95
CA VAL A 90 14.48 1.87 -17.08
C VAL A 90 13.41 0.78 -17.15
N SER A 91 13.83 -0.44 -17.52
CA SER A 91 12.93 -1.59 -17.57
C SER A 91 12.93 -2.34 -16.24
N PHE A 92 11.74 -2.46 -15.65
CA PHE A 92 11.49 -3.28 -14.48
C PHE A 92 10.43 -4.32 -14.81
N THR A 93 10.53 -5.50 -14.22
CA THR A 93 9.44 -6.48 -14.34
C THR A 93 8.37 -6.18 -13.29
N SER A 94 7.10 -6.41 -13.62
CA SER A 94 5.98 -6.29 -12.67
C SER A 94 6.22 -7.13 -11.41
N ARG A 95 6.78 -8.34 -11.60
CA ARG A 95 7.17 -9.24 -10.51
C ARG A 95 8.17 -8.62 -9.55
N MET A 96 9.18 -7.92 -10.06
CA MET A 96 10.17 -7.27 -9.22
C MET A 96 9.53 -6.17 -8.36
N VAL A 97 8.69 -5.31 -8.95
CA VAL A 97 7.97 -4.25 -8.22
C VAL A 97 7.05 -4.84 -7.16
N GLN A 98 6.35 -5.93 -7.49
CA GLN A 98 5.48 -6.63 -6.54
C GLN A 98 6.27 -7.21 -5.36
N GLN A 99 7.37 -7.93 -5.64
CA GLN A 99 8.21 -8.54 -4.62
C GLN A 99 8.82 -7.51 -3.68
N THR A 100 9.34 -6.39 -4.20
CA THR A 100 9.91 -5.32 -3.37
C THR A 100 8.84 -4.66 -2.51
N THR A 101 7.64 -4.44 -3.04
CA THR A 101 6.51 -3.86 -2.29
C THR A 101 6.07 -4.79 -1.16
N PHE A 102 5.92 -6.08 -1.44
CA PHE A 102 5.49 -7.07 -0.45
C PHE A 102 6.54 -7.26 0.65
N PHE A 103 7.81 -7.34 0.27
CA PHE A 103 8.91 -7.42 1.23
C PHE A 103 8.96 -6.20 2.14
N THR A 104 8.88 -4.99 1.57
CA THR A 104 8.91 -3.73 2.33
C THR A 104 7.71 -3.63 3.28
N GLY A 105 6.52 -3.97 2.80
CA GLY A 105 5.29 -4.00 3.62
C GLY A 105 5.39 -5.01 4.76
N GLY A 106 5.85 -6.22 4.48
CA GLY A 106 6.05 -7.26 5.49
C GLY A 106 7.10 -6.86 6.55
N ALA A 107 8.22 -6.28 6.12
CA ALA A 107 9.27 -5.82 7.03
C ALA A 107 8.78 -4.69 7.96
N LEU A 108 8.04 -3.71 7.42
CA LEU A 108 7.48 -2.64 8.24
C LEU A 108 6.35 -3.11 9.16
N PHE A 109 5.55 -4.06 8.72
CA PHE A 109 4.54 -4.69 9.56
C PHE A 109 5.18 -5.41 10.74
N ALA A 110 6.21 -6.24 10.49
CA ALA A 110 6.96 -6.91 11.56
C ALA A 110 7.59 -5.90 12.54
N ALA A 111 8.23 -4.85 12.02
CA ALA A 111 8.80 -3.77 12.83
C ALA A 111 7.74 -2.96 13.62
N SER A 112 6.49 -2.92 13.12
CA SER A 112 5.36 -2.27 13.81
C SER A 112 4.82 -3.11 14.95
N ILE A 113 4.80 -4.44 14.80
CA ILE A 113 4.42 -5.37 15.89
C ILE A 113 5.42 -5.26 17.05
N GLU A 114 6.72 -5.23 16.76
CA GLU A 114 7.75 -5.05 17.79
C GLU A 114 7.53 -3.75 18.57
N TRP A 115 7.20 -2.65 17.87
CA TRP A 115 6.92 -1.36 18.51
C TRP A 115 5.62 -1.35 19.33
N LEU A 116 4.58 -2.08 18.90
CA LEU A 116 3.31 -2.21 19.63
C LEU A 116 3.38 -3.24 20.77
N SER A 117 4.40 -4.11 20.80
CA SER A 117 4.54 -5.17 21.80
C SER A 117 4.41 -4.70 23.25
N PRO A 118 5.00 -3.56 23.70
CA PRO A 118 4.89 -3.15 25.10
C PRO A 118 3.46 -2.75 25.48
N VAL A 119 2.72 -2.12 24.55
CA VAL A 119 1.32 -1.71 24.73
C VAL A 119 0.42 -2.95 24.73
N MET A 120 0.66 -3.89 23.81
CA MET A 120 -0.07 -5.16 23.78
C MET A 120 0.12 -5.97 25.06
N HIS A 121 1.33 -6.02 25.62
CA HIS A 121 1.58 -6.68 26.90
C HIS A 121 0.79 -6.03 28.04
N LEU A 122 0.78 -4.69 28.12
CA LEU A 122 0.03 -3.94 29.13
C LEU A 122 -1.49 -4.20 29.06
N GLU A 123 -2.07 -4.19 27.86
CA GLU A 123 -3.49 -4.44 27.66
C GLU A 123 -3.87 -5.92 27.91
N LEU A 124 -3.01 -6.87 27.51
CA LEU A 124 -3.17 -8.30 27.86
C LEU A 124 -3.14 -8.51 29.38
N PHE A 125 -2.25 -7.82 30.10
CA PHE A 125 -2.20 -7.88 31.56
C PHE A 125 -3.47 -7.28 32.19
N ARG A 126 -3.97 -6.14 31.70
CA ARG A 126 -5.23 -5.54 32.16
C ARG A 126 -6.42 -6.47 31.92
N ALA A 127 -6.54 -7.02 30.72
CA ALA A 127 -7.59 -7.97 30.36
C ALA A 127 -7.57 -9.22 31.25
N ARG A 128 -6.39 -9.83 31.46
CA ARG A 128 -6.22 -10.96 32.39
C ARG A 128 -6.64 -10.62 33.82
N ARG A 129 -6.32 -9.41 34.30
CA ARG A 129 -6.68 -8.94 35.65
C ARG A 129 -8.18 -8.74 35.81
N LEU A 130 -8.85 -8.17 34.80
CA LEU A 130 -10.30 -8.03 34.74
C LEU A 130 -10.99 -9.39 34.71
N PHE A 131 -10.51 -10.32 33.89
CA PHE A 131 -11.07 -11.66 33.79
C PHE A 131 -10.97 -12.44 35.12
N ARG A 132 -9.84 -12.33 35.82
CA ARG A 132 -9.67 -12.92 37.17
C ARG A 132 -10.61 -12.29 38.20
N LYS A 133 -10.83 -10.97 38.15
CA LYS A 133 -11.79 -10.28 39.03
C LYS A 133 -13.23 -10.70 38.74
N ALA A 134 -13.61 -10.79 37.46
CA ALA A 134 -14.93 -11.25 37.06
C ALA A 134 -15.17 -12.70 37.50
N LYS A 135 -14.21 -13.60 37.26
CA LYS A 135 -14.30 -15.00 37.72
C LYS A 135 -14.50 -15.13 39.24
N ARG A 136 -13.86 -14.28 40.05
CA ARG A 136 -14.05 -14.25 41.52
C ARG A 136 -15.36 -13.62 41.98
N LYS A 137 -16.05 -12.85 41.14
CA LYS A 137 -17.31 -12.19 41.47
C LYS A 137 -18.53 -13.05 41.12
N PHE A 138 -18.36 -14.02 40.21
CA PHE A 138 -19.39 -14.94 39.72
C PHE A 138 -19.15 -16.40 40.10
N ALA A 139 -18.16 -16.68 40.94
CA ALA A 139 -17.92 -17.96 41.60
C ALA A 139 -18.18 -17.77 43.10
#